data_AF-A0A930PL41-F1
#
_entry.id   AF-A0A930PL41-F1
#
_cell.length_a   1.000
_cell.length_b   1.000
_cell.length_c   1.000
_cell.angle_alpha   90.00
_cell.angle_beta   90.00
_cell.angle_gamma   90.00
#
_symmetry.space_group_name_H-M   'P 1'
#
loop_
_entity.id
_entity.type
_entity.pdbx_description
1 polymer ?
#
loop_
_entity_poly.entity_id
_entity_poly.type
_entity_poly.pdbx_seq_one_letter_code
_entity_poly.pdbx_strand_id
1 'polypeptide(L)'
;MEINYKRRQRIALIISFIILWYVFFVVPKDLRDDSDGITATCTVTKAYTRERGGTVSGMNDIRPKGIFETEECGTLTMIVPPEGRKIPEYVETVKPGKKYLFHVANSSPKKEQDFETTRFEEITE
;
A
#
# COMPACT_ATOMS: atom_id res chain seq x y z
N MET A 1 -26.94 -46.70 3.88
CA MET A 1 -25.71 -46.06 4.43
C MET A 1 -24.90 -45.33 3.35
N GLU A 2 -24.71 -45.90 2.16
CA GLU A 2 -23.93 -45.32 1.03
C GLU A 2 -24.40 -43.95 0.50
N ILE A 3 -25.72 -43.71 0.42
CA ILE A 3 -26.28 -42.44 -0.12
C ILE A 3 -25.87 -41.25 0.75
N ASN A 4 -25.81 -41.44 2.07
CA ASN A 4 -25.40 -40.40 3.02
C ASN A 4 -23.88 -40.15 2.94
N TYR A 5 -23.09 -41.21 2.71
CA TYR A 5 -21.64 -41.10 2.50
C TYR A 5 -21.29 -40.35 1.21
N LYS A 6 -21.90 -40.70 0.07
CA LYS A 6 -21.70 -39.99 -1.21
C LYS A 6 -22.15 -38.53 -1.16
N ARG A 7 -23.26 -38.24 -0.45
CA ARG A 7 -23.73 -36.86 -0.23
C ARG A 7 -22.78 -36.05 0.65
N ARG A 8 -22.29 -36.61 1.76
CA ARG A 8 -21.27 -35.98 2.61
C ARG A 8 -19.96 -35.74 1.87
N GLN A 9 -19.52 -36.70 1.07
CA GLN A 9 -18.31 -36.57 0.24
C GLN A 9 -18.43 -35.43 -0.78
N ARG A 10 -19.59 -35.28 -1.46
CA ARG A 10 -19.83 -34.15 -2.36
C ARG A 10 -19.83 -32.80 -1.63
N ILE A 11 -20.46 -32.73 -0.46
CA ILE A 11 -20.46 -31.50 0.36
C ILE A 11 -19.03 -31.15 0.80
N ALA A 12 -18.25 -32.14 1.25
CA ALA A 12 -16.86 -31.92 1.65
C ALA A 12 -15.99 -31.44 0.48
N LEU A 13 -16.18 -31.98 -0.73
CA LEU A 13 -15.49 -31.52 -1.93
C LEU A 13 -15.86 -30.08 -2.30
N ILE A 14 -17.14 -29.72 -2.22
CA ILE A 14 -17.59 -28.33 -2.48
C ILE A 14 -16.97 -27.37 -1.45
N ILE A 15 -17.02 -27.71 -0.15
CA ILE A 15 -16.42 -26.89 0.90
C ILE A 15 -14.91 -26.76 0.68
N SER A 16 -14.23 -27.87 0.36
CA SER A 16 -12.79 -27.86 0.07
C SER A 16 -12.44 -26.97 -1.12
N PHE A 17 -13.26 -26.99 -2.18
CA PHE A 17 -13.07 -26.14 -3.35
C PHE A 17 -13.29 -24.66 -3.03
N ILE A 18 -14.29 -24.33 -2.20
CA ILE A 18 -14.52 -22.96 -1.71
C ILE A 18 -13.34 -22.49 -0.86
N ILE A 19 -12.83 -23.33 0.04
CA ILE A 19 -11.66 -22.99 0.86
C ILE A 19 -10.42 -22.77 -0.02
N LEU A 20 -10.16 -23.67 -0.97
CA LEU A 20 -9.08 -23.49 -1.94
C LEU A 20 -9.23 -22.19 -2.71
N TRP A 21 -10.41 -21.90 -3.24
CA TRP A 21 -10.67 -20.64 -3.94
C TRP A 21 -10.43 -19.43 -3.04
N TYR A 22 -10.92 -19.44 -1.80
CA TYR A 22 -10.70 -18.36 -0.84
C TYR A 22 -9.20 -18.15 -0.56
N VAL A 23 -8.46 -19.23 -0.30
CA VAL A 23 -7.02 -19.18 0.00
C VAL A 23 -6.19 -18.73 -1.19
N PHE A 24 -6.58 -19.09 -2.42
CA PHE A 24 -5.83 -18.70 -3.62
C PHE A 24 -6.18 -17.30 -4.14
N PHE A 25 -7.41 -16.81 -3.93
CA PHE A 25 -7.87 -15.56 -4.53
C PHE A 25 -8.11 -14.42 -3.56
N VAL A 26 -8.41 -14.70 -2.28
CA VAL A 26 -8.73 -13.67 -1.27
C VAL A 26 -7.53 -13.40 -0.37
N VAL A 27 -7.00 -14.44 0.28
CA VAL A 27 -5.85 -14.31 1.21
C VAL A 27 -4.65 -13.55 0.61
N PRO A 28 -4.24 -13.78 -0.66
CA PRO A 28 -3.11 -13.05 -1.22
C PRO A 28 -3.40 -11.57 -1.47
N LYS A 29 -4.67 -11.16 -1.59
CA LYS A 29 -5.04 -9.74 -1.70
C LYS A 29 -4.96 -9.07 -0.33
N ASP A 30 -5.45 -9.72 0.72
CA ASP A 30 -5.41 -9.19 2.08
C ASP A 30 -3.96 -9.11 2.61
N LEU A 31 -3.12 -10.09 2.27
CA LEU A 31 -1.69 -10.07 2.62
C LEU A 31 -0.88 -9.02 1.82
N ARG A 32 -1.44 -8.50 0.73
CA ARG A 32 -0.82 -7.43 -0.08
C ARG A 32 -1.27 -6.04 0.32
N ASP A 33 -2.19 -5.91 1.27
CA ASP A 33 -2.57 -4.60 1.78
C ASP A 33 -1.50 -4.11 2.76
N ASP A 34 -0.48 -3.46 2.21
CA ASP A 34 0.58 -2.82 3.00
C ASP A 34 0.10 -1.51 3.67
N SER A 35 -1.18 -1.17 3.50
CA SER A 35 -1.84 -0.02 4.12
C SER A 35 -2.63 -0.44 5.37
N ASP A 36 -2.76 0.48 6.31
CA ASP A 36 -3.60 0.29 7.52
C ASP A 36 -5.11 0.38 7.27
N GLY A 37 -5.53 0.42 6.00
CA GLY A 37 -6.91 0.79 5.62
C GLY A 37 -7.25 2.26 5.90
N ILE A 38 -6.31 3.03 6.44
CA ILE A 38 -6.44 4.47 6.70
C ILE A 38 -6.02 5.22 5.43
N THR A 39 -6.86 6.16 5.03
CA THR A 39 -6.60 7.06 3.90
C THR A 39 -6.69 8.51 4.34
N ALA A 40 -5.90 9.37 3.72
CA ALA A 40 -5.94 10.81 3.94
C ALA A 40 -5.95 11.53 2.60
N THR A 41 -6.87 12.48 2.45
CA THR A 41 -6.96 13.30 1.25
C THR A 41 -6.25 14.62 1.49
N CYS A 42 -5.24 14.92 0.68
CA CYS A 42 -4.38 16.07 0.89
C CYS A 42 -4.03 16.73 -0.45
N THR A 43 -3.89 18.05 -0.44
CA THR A 43 -3.41 18.84 -1.57
C THR A 43 -1.89 18.86 -1.56
N VAL A 44 -1.27 18.35 -2.62
CA VAL A 44 0.19 18.28 -2.71
C VAL A 44 0.72 19.62 -3.20
N THR A 45 1.54 20.29 -2.40
CA THR A 45 2.22 21.53 -2.78
C THR A 45 3.54 21.27 -3.48
N LYS A 46 4.28 20.24 -3.07
CA LYS A 46 5.52 19.80 -3.72
C LYS A 46 5.71 18.29 -3.62
N ALA A 47 6.32 17.72 -4.64
CA ALA A 47 6.72 16.32 -4.67
C ALA A 47 8.17 16.22 -5.18
N TYR A 48 9.04 15.55 -4.44
CA TYR A 48 10.44 15.37 -4.84
C TYR A 48 11.04 14.11 -4.23
N THR A 49 12.16 13.67 -4.78
CA THR A 49 12.93 12.55 -4.21
C THR A 49 14.08 13.05 -3.36
N ARG A 50 14.42 12.27 -2.34
CA ARG A 50 15.60 12.48 -1.50
C ARG A 50 16.24 11.13 -1.21
N GLU A 51 17.53 11.10 -0.94
CA GLU A 51 18.14 9.88 -0.40
C GLU A 51 17.55 9.57 0.98
N ARG A 52 17.35 8.29 1.28
CA ARG A 52 16.80 7.83 2.55
C ARG A 52 17.67 8.32 3.72
N GLY A 53 18.98 8.22 3.53
CA GLY A 53 20.00 8.64 4.49
C GLY A 53 20.16 7.65 5.64
N GLY A 54 21.22 7.83 6.43
CA GLY A 54 21.58 6.95 7.54
C GLY A 54 22.52 5.82 7.12
N THR A 55 22.85 4.94 8.07
CA THR A 55 23.79 3.85 7.88
C THR A 55 23.08 2.51 8.07
N VAL A 56 23.08 1.67 7.05
CA VAL A 56 22.53 0.31 7.08
C VAL A 56 23.68 -0.66 6.84
N SER A 57 23.95 -1.54 7.80
CA SER A 57 25.06 -2.51 7.73
C SER A 57 26.44 -1.87 7.46
N GLY A 58 26.71 -0.71 8.07
CA GLY A 58 27.99 0.00 7.91
C GLY A 58 28.16 0.77 6.59
N MET A 59 27.15 0.79 5.71
CA MET A 59 27.14 1.58 4.47
C MET A 59 26.04 2.66 4.51
N ASN A 60 26.26 3.77 3.80
CA ASN A 60 25.26 4.84 3.67
C ASN A 60 24.06 4.36 2.84
N ASP A 61 22.84 4.57 3.35
CA ASP A 61 21.62 4.23 2.63
C ASP A 61 21.27 5.33 1.62
N ILE A 62 21.73 5.13 0.40
CA ILE A 62 21.52 6.03 -0.75
C ILE A 62 20.23 5.71 -1.52
N ARG A 63 19.38 4.78 -1.04
CA ARG A 63 18.13 4.46 -1.73
C ARG A 63 17.22 5.69 -1.76
N PRO A 64 16.57 6.00 -2.89
CA PRO A 64 15.65 7.13 -2.95
C PRO A 64 14.43 6.89 -2.05
N LYS A 65 13.90 7.96 -1.48
CA LYS A 65 12.57 8.06 -0.88
C LYS A 65 11.82 9.21 -1.53
N GLY A 66 10.51 9.07 -1.66
CA GLY A 66 9.63 10.13 -2.12
C GLY A 66 9.20 11.00 -0.96
N ILE A 67 9.13 12.30 -1.17
CA ILE A 67 8.65 13.29 -0.21
C ILE A 67 7.54 14.08 -0.86
N PHE A 68 6.42 14.20 -0.15
CA PHE A 68 5.25 14.98 -0.57
C PHE A 68 4.94 16.02 0.50
N GLU A 69 5.16 17.28 0.19
CA GLU A 69 4.72 18.40 1.03
C GLU A 69 3.24 18.66 0.73
N THR A 70 2.39 18.61 1.75
CA THR A 70 0.94 18.83 1.61
C THR A 70 0.47 19.97 2.49
N GLU A 71 -0.66 20.59 2.16
CA GLU A 71 -1.21 21.69 2.97
C GLU A 71 -1.84 21.17 4.27
N GLU A 72 -2.55 20.05 4.21
CA GLU A 72 -3.39 19.55 5.30
C GLU A 72 -2.71 18.45 6.12
N CYS A 73 -1.93 17.57 5.49
CA CYS A 73 -1.45 16.32 6.08
C CYS A 73 0.05 16.35 6.48
N GLY A 74 0.70 17.50 6.33
CA GLY A 74 2.13 17.67 6.60
C GLY A 74 3.03 17.11 5.49
N THR A 75 4.18 16.57 5.88
CA THR A 75 5.18 16.02 4.96
C THR A 75 5.11 14.51 4.90
N LEU A 76 4.52 13.97 3.84
CA LEU A 76 4.35 12.54 3.66
C LEU A 76 5.61 11.92 3.03
N THR A 77 5.96 10.71 3.45
CA THR A 77 7.16 10.00 2.96
C THR A 77 6.78 8.68 2.29
N MET A 78 7.37 8.38 1.14
CA MET A 78 7.24 7.08 0.48
C MET A 78 8.58 6.37 0.39
N ILE A 79 8.63 5.16 0.95
CA ILE A 79 9.83 4.32 0.99
C ILE A 79 9.68 3.09 0.09
N VAL A 80 8.45 2.62 -0.09
CA VAL A 80 8.12 1.48 -0.94
C VAL A 80 7.01 1.93 -1.88
N PRO A 81 7.30 2.07 -3.19
CA PRO A 81 6.28 2.41 -4.17
C PRO A 81 5.42 1.18 -4.51
N PRO A 82 4.19 1.40 -4.99
CA PRO A 82 3.34 0.31 -5.40
C PRO A 82 3.82 -0.31 -6.72
N GLU A 83 3.40 -1.56 -6.97
CA GLU A 83 3.61 -2.26 -8.25
C GLU A 83 5.08 -2.47 -8.67
N GLY A 84 6.04 -2.34 -7.76
CA GLY A 84 7.47 -2.50 -8.07
C GLY A 84 8.04 -1.40 -8.98
N ARG A 85 7.34 -0.27 -9.12
CA ARG A 85 7.85 0.91 -9.84
C ARG A 85 9.03 1.52 -9.11
N LYS A 86 9.79 2.41 -9.76
CA LYS A 86 10.83 3.18 -9.06
C LYS A 86 10.20 4.42 -8.41
N ILE A 87 10.70 4.78 -7.23
CA ILE A 87 10.23 5.95 -6.48
C ILE A 87 10.32 7.25 -7.30
N PRO A 88 11.43 7.57 -8.00
CA PRO A 88 11.50 8.78 -8.81
C PRO A 88 10.41 8.85 -9.88
N GLU A 89 10.22 7.76 -10.63
CA GLU A 89 9.19 7.66 -11.67
C GLU A 89 7.79 7.86 -11.08
N TYR A 90 7.53 7.34 -9.87
CA TYR A 90 6.24 7.47 -9.22
C TYR A 90 6.00 8.88 -8.67
N VAL A 91 7.02 9.51 -8.06
CA VAL A 91 6.96 10.89 -7.55
C VAL A 91 6.74 11.90 -8.69
N GLU A 92 7.37 11.69 -9.85
CA GLU A 92 7.21 12.55 -11.03
C GLU A 92 5.77 12.58 -11.61
N THR A 93 4.95 11.57 -11.30
CA THR A 93 3.54 11.57 -11.73
C THR A 93 2.68 12.58 -10.97
N VAL A 94 3.16 13.06 -9.82
CA VAL A 94 2.42 13.97 -8.96
C VAL A 94 2.50 15.39 -9.50
N LYS A 95 1.33 16.01 -9.63
CA LYS A 95 1.18 17.40 -10.06
C LYS A 95 0.97 18.29 -8.84
N PRO A 96 1.89 19.23 -8.56
CA PRO A 96 1.68 20.24 -7.54
C PRO A 96 0.36 20.99 -7.72
N GLY A 97 -0.32 21.32 -6.61
CA GLY A 97 -1.61 22.00 -6.57
C GLY A 97 -2.83 21.10 -6.80
N LYS A 98 -2.63 19.79 -6.97
CA LYS A 98 -3.73 18.82 -7.06
C LYS A 98 -3.94 18.06 -5.77
N LYS A 99 -5.17 17.54 -5.62
CA LYS A 99 -5.60 16.75 -4.48
C LYS A 99 -5.40 15.27 -4.75
N TYR A 100 -4.84 14.57 -3.77
CA TYR A 100 -4.54 13.14 -3.85
C TYR A 100 -5.08 12.43 -2.62
N LEU A 101 -5.57 11.21 -2.83
CA LEU A 101 -5.89 10.26 -1.76
C LEU A 101 -4.64 9.45 -1.46
N PHE A 102 -4.04 9.66 -0.29
CA PHE A 102 -2.88 8.90 0.18
C PHE A 102 -3.33 7.75 1.07
N HIS A 103 -2.74 6.58 0.84
CA HIS A 103 -2.93 5.42 1.70
C HIS A 103 -1.80 5.35 2.73
N VAL A 104 -2.17 5.29 4.01
CA VAL A 104 -1.23 5.26 5.12
C VAL A 104 -0.62 3.86 5.23
N ALA A 105 0.70 3.79 5.30
CA ALA A 105 1.44 2.55 5.48
C ALA A 105 1.17 1.96 6.87
N ASN A 106 1.04 0.64 6.96
CA ASN A 106 0.91 -0.05 8.25
C ASN A 106 2.13 0.18 9.15
N SER A 107 3.33 0.18 8.56
CA SER A 107 4.59 0.47 9.27
C SER A 107 4.74 1.91 9.77
N SER A 108 3.87 2.84 9.34
CA SER A 108 4.01 4.25 9.69
C SER A 108 3.83 4.47 11.21
N PRO A 109 4.78 5.12 11.91
CA PRO A 109 4.65 5.41 13.34
C PRO A 109 3.61 6.50 13.65
N LYS A 110 3.32 7.35 12.66
CA LYS A 110 2.27 8.39 12.71
C LYS A 110 1.16 8.03 11.73
N LYS A 111 -0.10 8.32 12.06
CA LYS A 111 -1.26 8.00 11.19
C LYS A 111 -2.07 9.22 10.76
N GLU A 112 -1.98 10.33 11.49
CA GLU A 112 -2.77 11.54 11.23
C GLU A 112 -2.00 12.59 10.39
N GLN A 113 -0.70 12.78 10.65
CA GLN A 113 0.16 13.72 9.93
C GLN A 113 1.58 13.16 9.79
N ASP A 114 2.32 13.65 8.79
CA ASP A 114 3.70 13.23 8.48
C ASP A 114 3.89 11.70 8.40
N PHE A 115 2.89 11.00 7.87
CA PHE A 115 2.90 9.54 7.83
C PHE A 115 3.66 9.01 6.62
N GLU A 116 4.06 7.74 6.70
CA GLU A 116 4.58 7.00 5.56
C GLU A 116 3.43 6.50 4.69
N THR A 117 3.54 6.66 3.37
CA THR A 117 2.52 6.26 2.41
C THR A 117 3.03 5.14 1.49
N THR A 118 2.14 4.24 1.10
CA THR A 118 2.41 3.12 0.19
C THR A 118 1.90 3.35 -1.23
N ARG A 119 0.85 4.17 -1.40
CA ARG A 119 0.25 4.51 -2.70
C ARG A 119 -0.54 5.82 -2.59
N PHE A 120 -0.73 6.47 -3.72
CA PHE A 120 -1.65 7.58 -3.85
C PHE A 120 -2.48 7.48 -5.12
N GLU A 121 -3.65 8.09 -5.10
CA GLU A 121 -4.57 8.18 -6.23
C GLU A 121 -4.93 9.66 -6.47
N GLU A 122 -4.87 10.11 -7.73
CA GLU A 122 -5.31 11.46 -8.09
C GLU A 122 -6.83 11.54 -7.96
N ILE A 123 -7.32 12.52 -7.19
CA ILE A 123 -8.75 12.79 -7.12
C ILE A 123 -9.09 13.79 -8.21
N THR A 124 -9.86 13.35 -9.20
CA THR A 124 -10.51 14.26 -10.14
C THR A 124 -11.70 14.90 -9.43
N GLU A 125 -11.56 16.17 -9.04
CA GLU A 125 -12.68 17.03 -8.67
C GLU A 125 -13.52 17.44 -9.89
#